data_AF-A0A9Q4QST7-F1
#
_entry.id   AF-A0A9Q4QST7-F1
#
_cell.length_a   1.000
_cell.length_b   1.000
_cell.length_c   1.000
_cell.angle_alpha   90.00
_cell.angle_beta   90.00
_cell.angle_gamma   90.00
#
_symmetry.space_group_name_H-M   'P 1'
#
loop_
_entity.id
_entity.type
_entity.pdbx_description
1 polymer ?
#
loop_
_entity_poly.entity_id
_entity_poly.type
_entity_poly.pdbx_seq_one_letter_code
_entity_poly.pdbx_strand_id
1 'polypeptide(L)'
;MISDIQIKVEPAANVKVFDSQMLTDKEIRQYAQVWVKGAPFKETSKKGVYVADASDGTKVTLRSVSSSDQVTKARWTIDIRDNPKLREVTKETVEFKFR
;
A
#
# COMPACT_ATOMS: atom_id res chain seq x y z
N MET A 1 10.87 -17.43 7.47
CA MET A 1 10.32 -17.02 8.79
C MET A 1 9.92 -15.57 8.66
N ILE A 2 8.63 -15.28 8.50
CA ILE A 2 8.08 -13.91 8.53
C ILE A 2 7.07 -13.92 9.67
N SER A 3 7.58 -13.90 10.89
CA SER A 3 6.80 -13.71 12.10
C SER A 3 7.39 -12.50 12.80
N ASP A 4 6.50 -11.61 13.24
CA ASP A 4 6.77 -10.47 14.12
C ASP A 4 7.16 -9.15 13.43
N ILE A 5 6.35 -8.71 12.45
CA ILE A 5 6.20 -7.28 12.18
C ILE A 5 5.34 -6.68 13.29
N GLN A 6 5.94 -5.82 14.12
CA GLN A 6 5.22 -5.07 15.16
C GLN A 6 4.31 -4.02 14.49
N ILE A 7 3.00 -4.24 14.59
CA ILE A 7 1.97 -3.37 14.02
C ILE A 7 1.71 -2.23 15.00
N LYS A 8 2.17 -1.01 14.70
CA LYS A 8 1.74 0.19 15.41
C LYS A 8 0.60 0.85 14.62
N VAL A 9 -0.63 0.76 15.14
CA VAL A 9 -1.80 1.40 14.52
C VAL A 9 -1.83 2.87 14.94
N GLU A 10 -1.76 3.80 13.99
CA GLU A 10 -2.03 5.23 14.24
C GLU A 10 -3.46 5.58 13.82
N PRO A 11 -4.16 6.49 14.54
CA PRO A 11 -5.60 6.65 14.41
C PRO A 11 -5.97 7.53 13.21
N ALA A 12 -6.02 6.91 12.04
CA ALA A 12 -7.02 7.19 11.01
C ALA A 12 -7.56 5.83 10.60
N ALA A 13 -8.89 5.61 10.68
CA ALA A 13 -9.50 4.27 10.59
C ALA A 13 -9.21 3.50 9.28
N ASN A 14 -8.57 4.15 8.31
CA ASN A 14 -8.18 3.63 6.99
C ASN A 14 -6.66 3.61 6.74
N VAL A 15 -5.81 4.02 7.70
CA VAL A 15 -4.35 4.06 7.53
C VAL A 15 -3.69 3.07 8.48
N LYS A 16 -2.80 2.23 7.95
CA LYS A 16 -1.95 1.34 8.74
C LYS A 16 -0.48 1.59 8.43
N VAL A 17 0.32 1.80 9.47
CA VAL A 17 1.76 2.07 9.37
C VAL A 17 2.53 0.84 9.83
N PHE A 18 3.48 0.39 9.00
CA PHE A 18 4.35 -0.75 9.25
C PHE A 18 5.76 -0.26 9.55
N ASP A 19 6.33 -0.68 10.68
CA ASP A 19 7.77 -0.54 10.90
C ASP A 19 8.50 -1.55 10.01
N SER A 20 9.02 -1.07 8.88
CA SER A 20 9.47 -1.87 7.75
C SER A 20 10.97 -1.75 7.50
N GLN A 21 11.74 -1.34 8.52
CA GLN A 21 13.20 -1.25 8.45
C GLN A 21 13.85 -2.57 8.01
N MET A 22 13.23 -3.71 8.33
CA MET A 22 13.70 -5.04 7.94
C MET A 22 13.18 -5.51 6.57
N LEU A 23 12.22 -4.81 5.96
CA LEU A 23 11.70 -5.15 4.64
C LEU A 23 12.49 -4.44 3.55
N THR A 24 12.87 -5.22 2.54
CA THR A 24 13.43 -4.70 1.29
C THR A 24 12.32 -4.08 0.44
N ASP A 25 12.69 -3.14 -0.45
CA ASP A 25 11.73 -2.59 -1.41
C ASP A 25 11.09 -3.67 -2.31
N LYS A 26 11.81 -4.79 -2.52
CA LYS A 26 11.29 -5.93 -3.28
C LYS A 26 10.16 -6.63 -2.54
N GLU A 27 10.32 -6.85 -1.23
CA GLU A 27 9.29 -7.47 -0.39
C GLU A 27 8.05 -6.59 -0.27
N ILE A 28 8.23 -5.26 -0.16
CA ILE A 28 7.10 -4.32 -0.14
C ILE A 28 6.34 -4.34 -1.49
N ARG A 29 7.08 -4.36 -2.61
CA ARG A 29 6.49 -4.52 -3.95
C ARG A 29 5.74 -5.85 -4.11
N GLN A 30 6.29 -6.94 -3.58
CA GLN A 30 5.62 -8.25 -3.59
C GLN A 30 4.36 -8.25 -2.74
N TYR A 31 4.37 -7.57 -1.59
CA TYR A 31 3.15 -7.40 -0.78
C TYR A 31 2.07 -6.62 -1.55
N ALA A 32 2.44 -5.59 -2.33
CA ALA A 32 1.50 -4.90 -3.21
C ALA A 32 0.88 -5.82 -4.29
N GLN A 33 1.62 -6.84 -4.76
CA GLN A 33 1.11 -7.80 -5.75
C GLN A 33 -0.07 -8.64 -5.24
N VAL A 34 -0.15 -8.89 -3.92
CA VAL A 34 -1.26 -9.63 -3.30
C VAL A 34 -2.59 -8.90 -3.53
N TRP A 35 -2.58 -7.57 -3.51
CA TRP A 35 -3.79 -6.75 -3.63
C TRP A 35 -4.32 -6.61 -5.07
N VAL A 36 -3.46 -6.83 -6.06
CA VAL A 36 -3.81 -6.72 -7.49
C VAL A 36 -4.14 -8.06 -8.13
N LYS A 37 -4.11 -9.16 -7.37
CA LYS A 37 -4.46 -10.52 -7.81
C LYS A 37 -3.78 -10.94 -9.12
N GLY A 38 -2.51 -10.56 -9.28
CA GLY A 38 -1.70 -10.87 -10.45
C GLY A 38 -1.79 -9.86 -11.61
N ALA A 39 -2.61 -8.82 -11.52
CA ALA A 39 -2.59 -7.75 -12.52
C ALA A 39 -1.24 -7.00 -12.50
N PRO A 40 -0.67 -6.66 -13.68
CA PRO A 40 0.64 -6.01 -13.74
C PRO A 40 0.55 -4.54 -13.33
N PHE A 41 1.49 -4.10 -12.51
CA PHE A 41 1.70 -2.68 -12.24
C PHE A 41 2.32 -1.97 -13.44
N LYS A 42 1.80 -0.79 -13.77
CA LYS A 42 2.36 0.12 -14.78
C LYS A 42 2.82 1.40 -14.11
N GLU A 43 4.04 1.84 -14.42
CA GLU A 43 4.51 3.14 -13.96
C GLU A 43 3.72 4.24 -14.67
N THR A 44 3.30 5.24 -13.91
CA THR A 44 2.63 6.43 -14.45
C THR A 44 3.65 7.41 -15.02
N SER A 45 3.19 8.55 -15.55
CA SER A 45 4.10 9.65 -15.91
C SER A 45 4.86 10.24 -14.71
N LYS A 46 4.39 10.01 -13.48
CA LYS A 46 5.10 10.37 -12.25
C LYS A 46 6.00 9.21 -11.83
N LYS A 47 7.32 9.43 -11.93
CA LYS A 47 8.34 8.44 -11.54
C LYS A 47 8.12 7.96 -10.10
N GLY A 48 8.20 6.65 -9.90
CA GLY A 48 8.00 6.02 -8.59
C GLY A 48 6.53 5.90 -8.18
N VAL A 49 5.58 6.15 -9.09
CA VAL A 49 4.15 5.88 -8.88
C VAL A 49 3.68 4.85 -9.90
N TYR A 50 3.17 3.73 -9.40
CA TYR A 50 2.74 2.58 -10.16
C TYR A 50 1.28 2.28 -9.86
N VAL A 51 0.50 1.97 -10.89
CA VAL A 51 -0.93 1.65 -10.78
C VAL A 51 -1.24 0.29 -11.37
N ALA A 52 -2.21 -0.39 -10.78
CA ALA A 52 -2.76 -1.63 -11.31
C ALA A 52 -4.24 -1.73 -10.96
N ASP A 53 -5.01 -2.23 -11.92
CA ASP A 53 -6.44 -2.51 -11.78
C ASP A 53 -6.62 -4.03 -11.75
N ALA A 54 -7.15 -4.54 -10.65
CA ALA A 54 -7.49 -5.95 -10.50
C ALA A 54 -8.82 -6.28 -11.19
N SER A 55 -9.01 -7.55 -11.53
CA SER A 55 -10.22 -8.04 -12.21
C SER A 55 -11.50 -7.89 -11.39
N ASP A 56 -11.40 -7.72 -10.07
CA ASP A 56 -12.54 -7.52 -9.17
C ASP A 56 -12.90 -6.03 -8.96
N GLY A 57 -12.29 -5.13 -9.72
CA GLY A 57 -12.49 -3.69 -9.61
C GLY A 57 -11.59 -3.00 -8.57
N THR A 58 -10.78 -3.76 -7.80
CA THR A 58 -9.79 -3.17 -6.90
C THR A 58 -8.78 -2.35 -7.69
N LYS A 59 -8.52 -1.12 -7.25
CA LYS A 59 -7.47 -0.26 -7.80
C LYS A 59 -6.37 -0.10 -6.77
N VAL A 60 -5.14 -0.36 -7.18
CA VAL A 60 -3.98 -0.26 -6.29
C VAL A 60 -2.98 0.74 -6.85
N THR A 61 -2.56 1.68 -5.99
CA THR A 61 -1.47 2.60 -6.28
C THR A 61 -0.30 2.28 -5.36
N LEU A 62 0.84 1.90 -5.91
CA LEU A 62 2.11 1.77 -5.19
C LEU A 62 2.96 3.02 -5.46
N ARG A 63 3.39 3.74 -4.42
CA ARG A 63 4.22 4.94 -4.59
C ARG A 63 5.40 5.01 -3.63
N SER A 64 6.55 5.45 -4.12
CA SER A 64 7.76 5.79 -3.33
C SER A 64 7.84 7.28 -2.98
N VAL A 65 6.77 8.03 -3.23
CA VAL A 65 6.65 9.46 -2.99
C VAL A 65 5.34 9.69 -2.27
N SER A 66 5.37 9.98 -0.97
CA SER A 66 4.18 10.31 -0.18
C SER A 66 4.15 11.79 0.14
N SER A 67 2.97 12.41 0.02
CA SER A 67 2.77 13.78 0.47
C SER A 67 2.99 13.94 1.98
N SER A 68 2.92 12.84 2.74
CA SER A 68 3.21 12.79 4.18
C SER A 68 4.61 12.26 4.52
N ASP A 69 5.55 12.20 3.56
CA ASP A 69 6.90 11.65 3.79
C ASP A 69 7.62 12.34 4.96
N GLN A 70 7.46 13.65 5.13
CA GLN A 70 8.09 14.39 6.24
C GLN A 70 7.53 14.05 7.63
N VAL A 71 6.28 13.54 7.69
CA VAL A 71 5.61 13.20 8.95
C VAL A 71 5.75 11.70 9.26
N THR A 72 5.54 10.86 8.25
CA THR A 72 5.49 9.40 8.40
C THR A 72 6.81 8.68 8.10
N LYS A 73 7.75 9.36 7.41
CA LYS A 73 9.01 8.79 6.90
C LYS A 73 8.81 7.51 6.07
N ALA A 74 7.64 7.36 5.46
CA ALA A 74 7.31 6.19 4.66
C ALA A 74 8.20 6.14 3.40
N ARG A 75 8.83 4.99 3.16
CA ARG A 75 9.60 4.69 1.95
C ARG A 75 8.70 4.28 0.79
N TRP A 76 7.59 3.61 1.13
CA TRP A 76 6.57 3.17 0.19
C TRP A 76 5.19 3.31 0.81
N THR A 77 4.20 3.65 -0.02
CA THR A 77 2.78 3.62 0.35
C THR A 77 1.98 2.82 -0.67
N ILE A 78 1.05 1.99 -0.20
CA ILE A 78 0.07 1.27 -1.02
C ILE A 78 -1.30 1.85 -0.72
N ASP A 79 -1.96 2.42 -1.73
CA ASP A 79 -3.38 2.78 -1.65
C ASP A 79 -4.22 1.68 -2.27
N ILE A 80 -5.29 1.31 -1.59
CA ILE A 80 -6.28 0.35 -2.06
C ILE A 80 -7.62 1.06 -2.12
N ARG A 81 -8.19 1.10 -3.32
CA ARG A 81 -9.51 1.67 -3.60
C ARG A 81 -10.41 0.63 -4.25
N ASP A 82 -11.70 0.84 -4.10
CA ASP A 82 -12.74 0.09 -4.79
C ASP A 82 -12.73 -1.44 -4.54
N ASN A 83 -11.97 -1.92 -3.56
CA ASN A 83 -11.93 -3.34 -3.21
C ASN A 83 -13.29 -3.80 -2.65
N PRO A 84 -13.93 -4.83 -3.23
CA PRO A 84 -15.27 -5.25 -2.81
C PRO A 84 -15.38 -5.60 -1.32
N LYS A 85 -14.37 -6.26 -0.75
CA LYS A 85 -14.36 -6.66 0.67
C LYS A 85 -14.12 -5.47 1.59
N LEU A 86 -13.20 -4.57 1.24
CA LEU A 86 -12.95 -3.38 2.06
C LEU A 86 -14.15 -2.42 2.03
N ARG A 87 -14.91 -2.38 0.93
CA ARG A 87 -16.13 -1.57 0.81
C ARG A 87 -17.25 -1.96 1.76
N GLU A 88 -17.22 -3.17 2.31
CA GLU A 88 -18.13 -3.58 3.40
C GLU A 88 -17.81 -2.87 4.72
N VAL A 89 -16.58 -2.37 4.88
CA VAL A 89 -16.07 -1.74 6.12
C VAL A 89 -15.87 -0.23 5.97
N THR A 90 -15.37 0.22 4.82
CA THR A 90 -15.08 1.63 4.56
C THR A 90 -15.23 1.98 3.07
N LYS A 91 -15.71 3.20 2.79
CA LYS A 91 -15.72 3.77 1.44
C LYS A 91 -14.44 4.55 1.13
N GLU A 92 -13.61 4.79 2.15
CA GLU A 92 -12.37 5.54 2.02
C GLU A 92 -11.26 4.71 1.40
N THR A 93 -10.23 5.39 0.91
CA THR A 93 -8.99 4.73 0.46
C THR A 93 -8.31 4.11 1.67
N VAL A 94 -7.97 2.82 1.60
CA VAL A 94 -7.13 2.19 2.61
C VAL A 94 -5.66 2.40 2.25
N GLU A 95 -4.88 2.96 3.18
CA GLU A 95 -3.46 3.24 2.98
C GLU A 95 -2.59 2.33 3.86
N PHE A 96 -1.59 1.70 3.25
CA PHE A 96 -0.51 1.00 3.95
C PHE A 96 0.80 1.75 3.76
N LYS A 97 1.36 2.26 4.87
CA LYS A 97 2.61 3.03 4.88
C LYS A 97 3.75 2.19 5.44
N PHE A 98 4.86 2.12 4.73
CA PHE A 98 6.05 1.35 5.09
C PHE A 98 7.18 2.31 5.43
N ARG A 99 7.52 2.46 6.72
CA ARG A 99 8.62 3.31 7.20
C ARG A 99 9.91 2.54 7.41
#